data_AF-A0A7L1JJY9-F1
#
_entry.id   AF-A0A7L1JJY9-F1
#
_cell.length_a   1.000
_cell.length_b   1.000
_cell.length_c   1.000
_cell.angle_alpha   90.00
_cell.angle_beta   90.00
_cell.angle_gamma   90.00
#
_symmetry.space_group_name_H-M   'P 1'
#
loop_
_entity.id
_entity.type
_entity.pdbx_description
1 polymer ?
#
loop_
_entity_poly.entity_id
_entity_poly.type
_entity_poly.pdbx_seq_one_letter_code
_entity_poly.pdbx_strand_id
1 'polypeptide(L)'
;MAPTLPLALLLALLAPGLGVAVPGCDYPAHLWCSSWEIAVACQAESRCANLSHPAAAPVELSLFYESLCPACRWFLVQQLFTAWLLLPSEALTITLVPYGNAEERNVSGKWQFQCQHGPEECLGNMIETCLMHEAKNFSTYFPVIFCLESGSSVTKNLEAVCPLPCPPTLRGRPGPPDLPVCVPPLRCPRQCLQVYAPQLDGGRIAACVQGDTGAELMHRNAQLTQALDPPHQYVPWILING
;
A
#
# COMPACT_ATOMS: atom_id res chain seq x y z
N MET A 1 -3.98 15.91 -71.06
CA MET A 1 -2.70 15.41 -70.51
C MET A 1 -2.82 15.52 -69.00
N ALA A 2 -3.15 14.42 -68.33
CA ALA A 2 -3.32 14.37 -66.88
C ALA A 2 -1.97 14.01 -66.22
N PRO A 3 -1.57 14.67 -65.12
CA PRO A 3 -0.32 14.34 -64.46
C PRO A 3 -0.48 13.02 -63.70
N THR A 4 0.38 12.06 -64.03
CA THR A 4 0.52 10.80 -63.31
C THR A 4 1.15 11.07 -61.95
N LEU A 5 0.39 10.89 -60.87
CA LEU A 5 0.95 10.81 -59.52
C LEU A 5 1.92 9.61 -59.46
N PRO A 6 3.12 9.75 -58.86
CA PRO A 6 4.03 8.64 -58.71
C PRO A 6 3.45 7.62 -57.73
N LEU A 7 3.39 6.36 -58.17
CA LEU A 7 2.87 5.19 -57.43
C LEU A 7 3.62 4.88 -56.12
N ALA A 8 4.62 5.68 -55.75
CA ALA A 8 5.45 5.49 -54.56
C ALA A 8 4.80 5.97 -53.25
N LEU A 9 3.70 6.75 -53.29
CA LEU A 9 3.06 7.26 -52.07
C LEU A 9 1.96 6.36 -51.48
N LEU A 10 1.54 5.29 -52.16
CA LEU A 10 0.43 4.44 -51.67
C LEU A 10 0.86 3.21 -50.84
N LEU A 11 2.15 2.96 -50.67
CA LEU A 11 2.64 1.76 -49.94
C LEU A 11 2.98 2.00 -48.47
N ALA A 12 2.81 3.22 -47.93
CA ALA A 12 3.04 3.50 -46.51
C ALA A 12 1.86 3.08 -45.59
N LEU A 13 0.74 2.59 -46.14
CA LEU A 13 -0.45 2.21 -45.36
C LEU A 13 -0.59 0.70 -45.08
N LEU A 14 0.40 -0.12 -45.45
CA LEU A 14 0.38 -1.57 -45.22
C LEU A 14 1.65 -2.12 -44.56
N ALA A 15 2.41 -1.28 -43.84
CA ALA A 15 3.30 -1.83 -42.84
C ALA A 15 2.41 -2.34 -41.69
N PRO A 16 2.41 -3.65 -41.36
CA PRO A 16 1.90 -4.08 -40.06
C PRO A 16 2.69 -3.25 -39.06
N GLY A 17 1.96 -2.45 -38.28
CA GLY A 17 2.53 -1.39 -37.48
C GLY A 17 3.78 -1.87 -36.79
N LEU A 18 4.82 -1.04 -36.83
CA LEU A 18 5.72 -0.93 -35.70
C LEU A 18 4.79 -0.78 -34.49
N GLY A 19 4.48 -1.89 -33.84
CA GLY A 19 3.80 -1.91 -32.57
C GLY A 19 4.75 -1.22 -31.64
N VAL A 20 4.60 0.10 -31.52
CA VAL A 20 5.13 0.84 -30.39
C VAL A 20 4.55 0.09 -29.22
N ALA A 21 5.40 -0.62 -28.48
CA ALA A 21 4.99 -1.22 -27.23
C ALA A 21 4.35 -0.08 -26.45
N VAL A 22 3.02 -0.14 -26.32
CA VAL A 22 2.29 0.87 -25.55
C VAL A 22 2.91 0.77 -24.17
N PRO A 23 3.50 1.86 -23.63
CA PRO A 23 3.97 1.82 -22.26
C PRO A 23 2.80 1.32 -21.42
N GLY A 24 3.05 0.31 -20.57
CA GLY A 24 2.05 -0.05 -19.57
C GLY A 24 1.66 1.22 -18.82
N CYS A 25 0.37 1.36 -18.49
CA CYS A 25 -0.04 2.49 -17.68
C CYS A 25 0.68 2.40 -16.32
N ASP A 26 1.57 3.35 -16.06
CA ASP A 26 2.31 3.45 -14.80
C ASP A 26 1.44 4.01 -13.66
N TYR A 27 0.20 4.43 -13.96
CA TYR A 27 -0.75 4.90 -12.98
C TYR A 27 -1.62 3.74 -12.43
N PRO A 28 -1.83 3.66 -11.11
CA PRO A 28 -2.82 2.78 -10.51
C PRO A 28 -4.24 3.00 -11.09
N ALA A 29 -5.01 1.91 -11.21
CA ALA A 29 -6.35 1.92 -11.83
C ALA A 29 -7.32 2.97 -11.29
N HIS A 30 -7.27 3.27 -9.98
CA HIS A 30 -8.13 4.29 -9.36
C HIS A 30 -7.83 5.72 -9.83
N LEU A 31 -6.60 5.98 -10.32
CA LEU A 31 -6.20 7.29 -10.85
C LEU A 31 -6.54 7.47 -12.32
N TRP A 32 -6.99 6.42 -13.02
CA TRP A 32 -7.18 6.45 -14.47
C TRP A 32 -8.16 7.53 -14.92
N CYS A 33 -9.13 7.89 -14.08
CA CYS A 33 -10.12 8.93 -14.37
C CYS A 33 -9.93 10.20 -13.53
N SER A 34 -8.77 10.39 -12.90
CA SER A 34 -8.49 11.58 -12.07
C SER A 34 -8.11 12.81 -12.88
N SER A 35 -7.65 12.63 -14.13
CA SER A 35 -7.41 13.71 -15.09
C SER A 35 -7.53 13.17 -16.52
N TRP A 36 -7.77 14.08 -17.48
CA TRP A 36 -7.83 13.70 -18.89
C TRP A 36 -6.46 13.21 -19.39
N GLU A 37 -5.37 13.79 -18.90
CA GLU A 37 -4.01 13.38 -19.22
C GLU A 37 -3.74 11.92 -18.81
N ILE A 38 -4.14 11.53 -17.59
CA ILE A 38 -3.97 10.15 -17.12
C ILE A 38 -4.92 9.20 -17.87
N ALA A 39 -6.15 9.62 -18.14
CA ALA A 39 -7.10 8.81 -18.92
C ALA A 39 -6.55 8.49 -20.32
N VAL A 40 -5.93 9.46 -20.99
CA VAL A 40 -5.27 9.27 -22.29
C VAL A 40 -4.02 8.39 -22.15
N ALA A 41 -3.18 8.65 -21.15
CA ALA A 41 -1.98 7.84 -20.90
C ALA A 41 -2.31 6.36 -20.64
N CYS A 42 -3.49 6.07 -20.08
CA CYS A 42 -3.92 4.73 -19.70
C CYS A 42 -5.01 4.16 -20.61
N GLN A 43 -5.29 4.78 -21.76
CA GLN A 43 -6.28 4.34 -22.75
C GLN A 43 -7.69 4.11 -22.14
N ALA A 44 -8.04 4.94 -21.16
CA ALA A 44 -9.27 4.87 -20.38
C ALA A 44 -10.28 5.96 -20.77
N GLU A 45 -10.04 6.73 -21.83
CA GLU A 45 -10.81 7.92 -22.22
C GLU A 45 -12.29 7.62 -22.40
N SER A 46 -12.61 6.55 -23.15
CA SER A 46 -14.00 6.16 -23.42
C SER A 46 -14.75 5.72 -22.15
N ARG A 47 -14.03 5.15 -21.18
CA ARG A 47 -14.57 4.76 -19.88
C ARG A 47 -14.77 5.98 -18.98
N CYS A 48 -13.79 6.88 -18.92
CA CYS A 48 -13.84 8.05 -18.05
C CYS A 48 -14.81 9.12 -18.57
N ALA A 49 -14.96 9.29 -19.89
CA ALA A 49 -15.90 10.25 -20.48
C ALA A 49 -17.37 9.95 -20.14
N ASN A 50 -17.70 8.69 -19.81
CA ASN A 50 -19.05 8.26 -19.43
C ASN A 50 -19.25 8.14 -17.91
N LEU A 51 -18.21 8.38 -17.10
CA LEU A 51 -18.34 8.39 -15.66
C LEU A 51 -18.86 9.77 -15.23
N SER A 52 -20.11 9.80 -14.76
CA SER A 52 -20.64 10.93 -14.02
C SER A 52 -19.79 11.12 -12.76
N HIS A 53 -19.00 12.19 -12.67
CA HIS A 53 -18.35 12.54 -11.41
C HIS A 53 -19.43 12.72 -10.34
N PRO A 54 -19.25 12.18 -9.12
CA PRO A 54 -20.21 12.38 -8.05
C PRO A 54 -20.39 13.88 -7.81
N ALA A 55 -21.61 14.40 -7.96
CA ALA A 55 -21.94 15.76 -7.53
C ALA A 55 -22.04 15.88 -6.00
N ALA A 56 -22.00 14.74 -5.29
CA ALA A 56 -22.11 14.64 -3.85
C ALA A 56 -20.73 14.56 -3.18
N ALA A 57 -20.68 14.88 -1.88
CA ALA A 57 -19.48 14.73 -1.07
C ALA A 57 -18.97 13.27 -1.06
N PRO A 58 -17.65 13.04 -0.95
CA PRO A 58 -17.09 11.71 -0.81
C PRO A 58 -17.68 11.00 0.43
N VAL A 59 -17.83 9.68 0.34
CA VAL A 59 -18.16 8.87 1.53
C VAL A 59 -16.94 8.82 2.43
N GLU A 60 -17.10 9.12 3.71
CA GLU A 60 -16.04 8.98 4.70
C GLU A 60 -16.11 7.59 5.33
N LEU A 61 -15.03 6.82 5.26
CA LEU A 61 -14.91 5.52 5.89
C LEU A 61 -13.75 5.52 6.88
N SER A 62 -14.02 5.22 8.14
CA SER A 62 -12.96 5.01 9.14
C SER A 62 -12.91 3.54 9.54
N LEU A 63 -11.72 2.95 9.50
CA LEU A 63 -11.46 1.57 9.91
C LEU A 63 -10.59 1.56 11.17
N PHE A 64 -11.16 1.05 12.26
CA PHE A 64 -10.44 0.76 13.50
C PHE A 64 -10.15 -0.74 13.55
N TYR A 65 -8.87 -1.11 13.65
CA TYR A 65 -8.43 -2.50 13.42
C TYR A 65 -7.13 -2.83 14.16
N GLU A 66 -6.74 -4.11 14.10
CA GLU A 66 -5.50 -4.64 14.68
C GLU A 66 -4.74 -5.46 13.63
N SER A 67 -3.41 -5.31 13.60
CA SER A 67 -2.55 -5.86 12.56
C SER A 67 -2.46 -7.39 12.54
N LEU A 68 -2.88 -8.10 13.60
CA LEU A 68 -2.90 -9.57 13.62
C LEU A 68 -4.32 -10.15 13.72
N CYS A 69 -5.36 -9.32 13.73
CA CYS A 69 -6.73 -9.81 13.75
C CYS A 69 -7.15 -10.36 12.37
N PRO A 70 -7.52 -11.66 12.25
CA PRO A 70 -7.83 -12.27 10.96
C PRO A 70 -8.98 -11.58 10.20
N ALA A 71 -10.02 -11.14 10.91
CA ALA A 71 -11.16 -10.44 10.30
C ALA A 71 -10.78 -9.04 9.82
N CYS A 72 -9.92 -8.34 10.56
CA CYS A 72 -9.39 -7.02 10.18
C CYS A 72 -8.62 -7.12 8.87
N ARG A 73 -7.70 -8.08 8.80
CA ARG A 73 -6.87 -8.34 7.63
C ARG A 73 -7.69 -8.71 6.42
N TRP A 74 -8.67 -9.59 6.60
CA TRP A 74 -9.57 -9.98 5.51
C TRP A 74 -10.36 -8.77 4.98
N PHE A 75 -10.93 -7.95 5.87
CA PHE A 75 -11.68 -6.76 5.45
C PHE A 75 -10.78 -5.75 4.74
N LEU A 76 -9.62 -5.41 5.32
CA LEU A 76 -8.69 -4.45 4.73
C LEU A 76 -8.23 -4.91 3.33
N VAL A 77 -7.79 -6.17 3.22
CA VAL A 77 -7.19 -6.71 1.99
C VAL A 77 -8.24 -6.99 0.91
N GLN A 78 -9.36 -7.63 1.27
CA GLN A 78 -10.31 -8.14 0.29
C GLN A 78 -11.45 -7.16 -0.02
N GLN A 79 -11.84 -6.34 0.96
CA GLN A 79 -12.97 -5.41 0.81
C GLN A 79 -12.49 -3.99 0.58
N LEU A 80 -11.81 -3.39 1.57
CA LEU A 80 -11.50 -1.97 1.57
C LEU A 80 -10.51 -1.60 0.47
N PHE A 81 -9.41 -2.35 0.34
CA PHE A 81 -8.43 -2.10 -0.71
C PHE A 81 -9.01 -2.30 -2.12
N THR A 82 -9.84 -3.34 -2.30
CA THR A 82 -10.56 -3.57 -3.56
C THR A 82 -11.50 -2.41 -3.89
N ALA A 83 -12.27 -1.91 -2.91
CA ALA A 83 -13.15 -0.77 -3.10
C ALA A 83 -12.36 0.49 -3.50
N TRP A 84 -11.25 0.77 -2.83
CA TRP A 84 -10.36 1.88 -3.15
C TRP A 84 -9.77 1.81 -4.56
N LEU A 85 -9.47 0.60 -5.07
CA LEU A 85 -8.97 0.43 -6.44
C LEU A 85 -10.06 0.61 -7.51
N LEU A 86 -11.29 0.24 -7.21
CA LEU A 86 -12.39 0.17 -8.20
C LEU A 86 -13.21 1.46 -8.28
N LEU A 87 -13.32 2.19 -7.17
CA LEU A 87 -14.09 3.42 -7.09
C LEU A 87 -13.28 4.62 -7.62
N PRO A 88 -13.96 5.65 -8.16
CA PRO A 88 -13.31 6.92 -8.48
C PRO A 88 -12.61 7.52 -7.25
N SER A 89 -11.49 8.22 -7.44
CA SER A 89 -10.71 8.84 -6.37
C SER A 89 -11.51 9.82 -5.51
N GLU A 90 -12.60 10.38 -6.06
CA GLU A 90 -13.46 11.35 -5.38
C GLU A 90 -14.60 10.69 -4.58
N ALA A 91 -14.76 9.37 -4.67
CA ALA A 91 -15.91 8.69 -4.08
C ALA A 91 -15.73 8.32 -2.61
N LEU A 92 -14.49 8.10 -2.15
CA LEU A 92 -14.20 7.53 -0.83
C LEU A 92 -12.99 8.20 -0.18
N THR A 93 -13.19 8.73 1.02
CA THR A 93 -12.11 9.17 1.90
C THR A 93 -11.94 8.14 3.01
N ILE A 94 -10.75 7.54 3.11
CA ILE A 94 -10.48 6.45 4.06
C ILE A 94 -9.56 6.95 5.19
N THR A 95 -9.94 6.67 6.43
CA THR A 95 -9.10 6.82 7.61
C THR A 95 -8.80 5.44 8.20
N LEU A 96 -7.53 5.18 8.51
CA LEU A 96 -7.08 3.94 9.15
C LEU A 96 -6.64 4.24 10.58
N VAL A 97 -7.06 3.41 11.54
CA VAL A 97 -6.69 3.54 12.95
C VAL A 97 -6.23 2.17 13.48
N PRO A 98 -4.94 1.82 13.31
CA PRO A 98 -4.37 0.60 13.86
C PRO A 98 -4.19 0.75 15.39
N TYR A 99 -5.07 0.10 16.14
CA TYR A 99 -5.04 0.01 17.61
C TYR A 99 -6.01 -1.07 18.08
N GLY A 100 -7.28 -0.96 17.65
CA GLY A 100 -8.36 -1.91 17.91
C GLY A 100 -8.60 -2.17 19.40
N ASN A 101 -8.46 -3.41 19.83
CA ASN A 101 -8.68 -3.80 21.23
C ASN A 101 -7.39 -3.80 22.07
N ALA A 102 -6.34 -3.12 21.64
CA ALA A 102 -5.19 -2.90 22.50
C ALA A 102 -5.59 -2.11 23.77
N GLU A 103 -4.86 -2.35 24.85
CA GLU A 103 -4.92 -1.58 26.08
C GLU A 103 -3.63 -0.76 26.23
N GLU A 104 -3.72 0.40 26.89
CA GLU A 104 -2.54 1.21 27.19
C GLU A 104 -2.38 1.49 28.69
N ARG A 105 -1.13 1.69 29.10
CA ARG A 105 -0.75 2.00 30.49
C ARG A 105 0.31 3.09 30.47
N ASN A 106 0.19 4.09 31.34
CA ASN A 106 1.28 5.04 31.55
C ASN A 106 2.19 4.54 32.67
N VAL A 107 3.44 4.21 32.32
CA VAL A 107 4.46 3.74 33.26
C VAL A 107 5.60 4.75 33.27
N SER A 108 5.71 5.50 34.38
CA SER A 108 6.78 6.50 34.57
C SER A 108 6.85 7.55 33.46
N GLY A 109 5.70 8.00 32.96
CA GLY A 109 5.61 9.00 31.89
C GLY A 109 5.74 8.45 30.48
N LYS A 110 5.85 7.12 30.31
CA LYS A 110 5.90 6.46 28.99
C LYS A 110 4.68 5.56 28.79
N TRP A 111 4.07 5.64 27.62
CA TRP A 111 2.97 4.77 27.22
C TRP A 111 3.48 3.38 26.86
N GLN A 112 2.84 2.35 27.42
CA GLN A 112 3.07 0.95 27.11
C GLN A 112 1.76 0.33 26.63
N PHE A 113 1.85 -0.54 25.63
CA PHE A 113 0.69 -1.12 24.96
C PHE A 113 0.65 -2.64 25.18
N GLN A 114 -0.54 -3.16 25.42
CA GLN A 114 -0.83 -4.59 25.51
C GLN A 114 -1.87 -4.95 24.47
N CYS A 115 -1.54 -5.88 23.58
CA CYS A 115 -2.41 -6.29 22.48
C CYS A 115 -2.88 -7.74 22.67
N GLN A 116 -3.99 -8.13 22.03
CA GLN A 116 -4.63 -9.44 22.23
C GLN A 116 -3.82 -10.58 21.61
N HIS A 117 -3.18 -10.32 20.48
CA HIS A 117 -2.34 -11.29 19.76
C HIS A 117 -0.86 -11.17 20.14
N GLY A 118 -0.56 -10.56 21.28
CA GLY A 118 0.78 -10.46 21.84
C GLY A 118 1.62 -9.30 21.29
N PRO A 119 2.95 -9.29 21.57
CA PRO A 119 3.81 -8.15 21.24
C PRO A 119 4.02 -7.94 19.74
N GLU A 120 3.86 -8.97 18.90
CA GLU A 120 3.97 -8.83 17.44
C GLU A 120 2.84 -7.99 16.86
N GLU A 121 1.63 -8.05 17.43
CA GLU A 121 0.52 -7.16 17.06
C GLU A 121 0.77 -5.72 17.46
N CYS A 122 1.23 -5.50 18.70
CA CYS A 122 1.59 -4.13 19.12
C CYS A 122 2.68 -3.54 18.22
N LEU A 123 3.68 -4.34 17.84
CA LEU A 123 4.71 -3.93 16.91
C LEU A 123 4.15 -3.66 15.50
N GLY A 124 3.24 -4.50 15.01
CA GLY A 124 2.56 -4.30 13.72
C GLY A 124 1.73 -3.02 13.68
N ASN A 125 0.89 -2.79 14.69
CA ASN A 125 0.12 -1.55 14.82
C ASN A 125 1.03 -0.31 14.88
N MET A 126 2.16 -0.41 15.61
CA MET A 126 3.16 0.67 15.69
C MET A 126 3.84 0.92 14.33
N ILE A 127 4.21 -0.13 13.60
CA ILE A 127 4.79 -0.05 12.25
C ILE A 127 3.84 0.68 11.31
N GLU A 128 2.57 0.27 11.27
CA GLU A 128 1.57 0.88 10.38
C GLU A 128 1.32 2.35 10.75
N THR A 129 1.24 2.65 12.05
CA THR A 129 1.12 4.03 12.55
C THR A 129 2.31 4.91 12.14
N CYS A 130 3.53 4.42 12.32
CA CYS A 130 4.75 5.15 11.95
C CYS A 130 4.92 5.27 10.42
N LEU A 131 4.54 4.23 9.66
CA LEU A 131 4.51 4.28 8.21
C LEU A 131 3.56 5.40 7.72
N MET A 132 2.36 5.51 8.30
CA MET A 132 1.43 6.59 7.98
C MET A 132 2.02 7.96 8.32
N HIS A 133 2.71 8.08 9.46
CA HIS A 133 3.37 9.32 9.89
C HIS A 133 4.47 9.77 8.92
N GLU A 134 5.37 8.87 8.54
CA GLU A 134 6.50 9.18 7.65
C GLU A 134 6.04 9.41 6.21
N ALA A 135 5.11 8.57 5.71
CA ALA A 135 4.64 8.65 4.34
C ALA A 135 3.72 9.84 4.09
N LYS A 136 2.86 10.19 5.07
CA LYS A 136 1.83 11.25 5.07
C LYS A 136 0.74 11.11 4.01
N ASN A 137 1.09 10.70 2.81
CA ASN A 137 0.20 10.55 1.67
C ASN A 137 -0.48 9.18 1.70
N PHE A 138 -1.82 9.18 1.72
CA PHE A 138 -2.65 7.97 1.75
C PHE A 138 -2.34 7.00 0.60
N SER A 139 -2.21 7.51 -0.62
CA SER A 139 -1.90 6.70 -1.81
C SER A 139 -0.50 6.09 -1.76
N THR A 140 0.37 6.56 -0.87
CA THR A 140 1.69 5.95 -0.61
C THR A 140 1.62 4.87 0.46
N TYR A 141 1.06 5.15 1.65
CA TYR A 141 1.08 4.18 2.74
C TYR A 141 0.04 3.08 2.60
N PHE A 142 -1.12 3.34 2.01
CA PHE A 142 -2.20 2.36 2.00
C PHE A 142 -1.85 1.09 1.19
N PRO A 143 -1.21 1.17 0.01
CA PRO A 143 -0.69 -0.02 -0.67
C PRO A 143 0.39 -0.78 0.12
N VAL A 144 1.23 -0.06 0.88
CA VAL A 144 2.22 -0.69 1.77
C VAL A 144 1.51 -1.45 2.90
N ILE A 145 0.52 -0.84 3.57
CA ILE A 145 -0.29 -1.49 4.62
C ILE A 145 -1.01 -2.72 4.06
N PHE A 146 -1.67 -2.59 2.90
CA PHE A 146 -2.29 -3.73 2.20
C PHE A 146 -1.31 -4.90 2.01
N CYS A 147 -0.07 -4.61 1.61
CA CYS A 147 0.95 -5.61 1.42
C CYS A 147 1.40 -6.27 2.73
N LEU A 148 1.61 -5.47 3.79
CA LEU A 148 1.96 -5.97 5.12
C LEU A 148 0.86 -6.91 5.65
N GLU A 149 -0.39 -6.47 5.53
CA GLU A 149 -1.57 -7.18 6.01
C GLU A 149 -1.95 -8.40 5.15
N SER A 150 -1.47 -8.46 3.92
CA SER A 150 -1.55 -9.66 3.06
C SER A 150 -0.49 -10.71 3.36
N GLY A 151 0.59 -10.35 4.07
CA GLY A 151 1.75 -11.21 4.29
C GLY A 151 1.60 -12.14 5.49
N SER A 152 2.46 -13.16 5.61
CA SER A 152 2.39 -14.08 6.78
C SER A 152 2.78 -13.44 8.12
N SER A 153 3.45 -12.28 8.10
CA SER A 153 3.84 -11.52 9.28
C SER A 153 3.98 -10.04 8.89
N VAL A 154 3.23 -9.15 9.54
CA VAL A 154 3.29 -7.69 9.31
C VAL A 154 4.71 -7.17 9.59
N THR A 155 5.32 -7.65 10.66
CA THR A 155 6.63 -7.17 11.14
C THR A 155 7.81 -7.55 10.24
N LYS A 156 7.71 -8.67 9.51
CA LYS A 156 8.80 -9.19 8.65
C LYS A 156 8.74 -8.69 7.20
N ASN A 157 7.62 -8.12 6.77
CA ASN A 157 7.42 -7.69 5.38
C ASN A 157 7.73 -6.19 5.15
N LEU A 158 8.06 -5.42 6.19
CA LEU A 158 8.42 -4.01 6.06
C LEU A 158 9.80 -3.83 5.40
N GLU A 159 10.85 -4.42 5.98
CA GLU A 159 12.25 -4.28 5.55
C GLU A 159 13.03 -5.58 5.69
N ALA A 160 12.60 -6.63 4.97
CA ALA A 160 13.49 -7.78 4.81
C ALA A 160 14.64 -7.40 3.85
N VAL A 161 15.88 -7.41 4.32
CA VAL A 161 17.06 -7.34 3.43
C VAL A 161 17.08 -8.63 2.60
N CYS A 162 16.75 -8.58 1.31
CA CYS A 162 17.09 -9.70 0.44
C CYS A 162 18.62 -9.67 0.24
N PRO A 163 19.36 -10.77 0.46
CA PRO A 163 20.70 -10.86 -0.12
C PRO A 163 20.58 -10.69 -1.65
N LEU A 164 21.54 -9.98 -2.24
CA LEU A 164 21.59 -9.70 -3.68
C LEU A 164 21.33 -10.97 -4.50
N PRO A 165 20.60 -10.89 -5.63
CA PRO A 165 20.40 -12.04 -6.50
C PRO A 165 21.76 -12.58 -6.93
N CYS A 166 21.98 -13.88 -6.71
CA CYS A 166 23.30 -14.44 -6.99
C CYS A 166 23.56 -14.46 -8.50
N PRO A 167 24.74 -14.01 -8.97
CA PRO A 167 25.14 -14.11 -10.37
C PRO A 167 24.98 -15.56 -10.89
N PRO A 168 24.58 -15.77 -12.15
CA PRO A 168 24.45 -17.11 -12.74
C PRO A 168 25.72 -17.96 -12.61
N THR A 169 26.89 -17.30 -12.58
CA THR A 169 28.22 -17.89 -12.47
C THR A 169 28.55 -18.50 -11.11
N LEU A 170 27.82 -18.13 -10.05
CA LEU A 170 28.10 -18.51 -8.67
C LEU A 170 27.10 -19.54 -8.10
N ARG A 171 26.08 -19.94 -8.87
CA ARG A 171 25.08 -20.92 -8.46
C ARG A 171 25.74 -22.29 -8.21
N GLY A 172 25.65 -22.81 -6.98
CA GLY A 172 26.16 -24.13 -6.61
C GLY A 172 27.65 -24.21 -6.26
N ARG A 173 28.35 -23.08 -6.12
CA ARG A 173 29.75 -23.07 -5.66
C ARG A 173 29.82 -22.98 -4.13
N PRO A 174 30.68 -23.77 -3.45
CA PRO A 174 30.93 -23.60 -2.02
C PRO A 174 31.63 -22.26 -1.76
N GLY A 175 31.10 -21.49 -0.81
CA GLY A 175 31.64 -20.19 -0.37
C GLY A 175 32.57 -20.32 0.84
N PRO A 176 33.32 -19.26 1.20
CA PRO A 176 34.12 -19.20 2.42
C PRO A 176 33.24 -19.39 3.68
N PRO A 177 33.78 -19.98 4.76
CA PRO A 177 33.02 -20.30 5.97
C PRO A 177 32.41 -19.07 6.66
N ASP A 178 32.96 -17.88 6.43
CA ASP A 178 32.58 -16.63 7.11
C ASP A 178 31.80 -15.65 6.21
N LEU A 179 31.38 -16.07 5.01
CA LEU A 179 30.63 -15.24 4.07
C LEU A 179 29.26 -15.88 3.74
N PRO A 180 28.19 -15.08 3.60
CA PRO A 180 26.86 -15.62 3.33
C PRO A 180 26.84 -16.36 1.99
N VAL A 181 26.49 -17.65 2.02
CA VAL A 181 26.31 -18.48 0.82
C VAL A 181 25.10 -17.96 0.06
N CYS A 182 25.31 -17.63 -1.21
CA CYS A 182 24.21 -17.39 -2.14
C CYS A 182 23.30 -18.62 -2.25
N VAL A 183 22.02 -18.48 -1.89
CA VAL A 183 20.98 -19.47 -2.14
C VAL A 183 20.22 -19.15 -3.44
N PRO A 184 19.61 -20.15 -4.13
CA PRO A 184 18.64 -19.92 -5.22
C PRO A 184 17.53 -18.94 -4.76
N PRO A 185 16.68 -18.37 -5.65
CA PRO A 185 15.68 -17.37 -5.27
C PRO A 185 14.59 -18.02 -4.40
N LEU A 186 14.92 -18.25 -3.14
CA LEU A 186 14.03 -18.73 -2.11
C LEU A 186 13.37 -17.48 -1.57
N ARG A 187 12.17 -17.20 -2.11
CA ARG A 187 11.08 -16.48 -1.46
C ARG A 187 11.57 -15.36 -0.54
N CYS A 188 11.92 -14.21 -1.11
CA CYS A 188 12.05 -13.04 -0.27
C CYS A 188 10.68 -12.73 0.34
N PRO A 189 10.57 -12.42 1.65
CA PRO A 189 9.38 -11.77 2.18
C PRO A 189 9.06 -10.59 1.27
N ARG A 190 7.77 -10.35 0.97
CA ARG A 190 7.40 -9.22 0.10
C ARG A 190 7.94 -7.96 0.77
N GLN A 191 8.90 -7.28 0.12
CA GLN A 191 9.43 -6.00 0.59
C GLN A 191 8.40 -4.93 0.28
N CYS A 192 7.40 -4.78 1.14
CA CYS A 192 6.26 -3.92 0.86
C CYS A 192 6.69 -2.46 0.61
N LEU A 193 7.69 -1.98 1.37
CA LEU A 193 8.26 -0.65 1.17
C LEU A 193 8.94 -0.53 -0.19
N GLN A 194 9.80 -1.49 -0.57
CA GLN A 194 10.50 -1.47 -1.85
C GLN A 194 9.57 -1.51 -3.07
N VAL A 195 8.44 -2.22 -2.95
CA VAL A 195 7.49 -2.39 -4.05
C VAL A 195 6.58 -1.18 -4.19
N TYR A 196 6.04 -0.66 -3.08
CA TYR A 196 4.98 0.35 -3.12
C TYR A 196 5.46 1.76 -2.77
N ALA A 197 6.59 1.90 -2.08
CA ALA A 197 7.11 3.20 -1.66
C ALA A 197 8.66 3.19 -1.54
N PRO A 198 9.42 2.88 -2.61
CA PRO A 198 10.88 2.80 -2.57
C PRO A 198 11.59 4.11 -2.20
N GLN A 199 10.87 5.23 -2.29
CA GLN A 199 11.34 6.56 -1.88
C GLN A 199 11.31 6.78 -0.36
N LEU A 200 10.60 5.94 0.40
CA LEU A 200 10.54 6.08 1.86
C LEU A 200 11.76 5.48 2.51
N ASP A 201 12.31 6.22 3.46
CA ASP A 201 13.45 5.79 4.27
C ASP A 201 12.95 4.89 5.41
N GLY A 202 13.17 3.59 5.24
CA GLY A 202 12.85 2.59 6.25
C GLY A 202 13.50 2.85 7.62
N GLY A 203 14.70 3.43 7.63
CA GLY A 203 15.39 3.81 8.86
C GLY A 203 14.62 4.84 9.68
N ARG A 204 13.86 5.75 9.05
CA ARG A 204 12.99 6.70 9.75
C ARG A 204 11.77 6.03 10.35
N ILE A 205 11.16 5.10 9.62
CA ILE A 205 10.03 4.31 10.13
C ILE A 205 10.49 3.49 11.34
N ALA A 206 11.64 2.82 11.24
CA ALA A 206 12.22 2.07 12.35
C ALA A 206 12.57 2.96 13.56
N ALA A 207 13.09 4.16 13.34
CA ALA A 207 13.36 5.13 14.40
C ALA A 207 12.07 5.63 15.07
N CYS A 208 10.99 5.86 14.30
CA CYS A 208 9.68 6.18 14.86
C CYS A 208 9.14 5.04 15.73
N VAL A 209 9.22 3.79 15.25
CA VAL A 209 8.72 2.60 15.96
C VAL A 209 9.43 2.38 17.30
N GLN A 210 10.74 2.67 17.36
CA GLN A 210 11.57 2.51 18.57
C GLN A 210 11.55 3.76 19.47
N GLY A 211 11.06 4.89 18.96
CA GLY A 211 11.11 6.19 19.62
C GLY A 211 9.83 6.58 20.35
N ASP A 212 9.91 7.68 21.10
CA ASP A 212 8.75 8.23 21.82
C ASP A 212 7.66 8.72 20.84
N THR A 213 8.03 9.14 19.62
CA THR A 213 7.09 9.51 18.55
C THR A 213 6.10 8.39 18.23
N GLY A 214 6.58 7.15 18.08
CA GLY A 214 5.69 6.01 17.85
C GLY A 214 4.71 5.81 19.00
N ALA A 215 5.20 5.87 20.24
CA ALA A 215 4.36 5.74 21.43
C ALA A 215 3.29 6.84 21.52
N GLU A 216 3.62 8.08 21.19
CA GLU A 216 2.66 9.19 21.14
C GLU A 216 1.60 9.00 20.06
N LEU A 217 2.00 8.53 18.87
CA LEU A 217 1.06 8.27 17.78
C LEU A 217 0.13 7.08 18.09
N MET A 218 0.68 6.02 18.67
CA MET A 218 -0.10 4.85 19.10
C MET A 218 -1.06 5.21 20.25
N HIS A 219 -0.65 6.08 21.17
CA HIS A 219 -1.52 6.68 22.19
C HIS A 219 -2.64 7.53 21.56
N ARG A 220 -2.33 8.30 20.52
CA ARG A 220 -3.36 9.05 19.78
C ARG A 220 -4.38 8.11 19.14
N ASN A 221 -3.97 6.98 18.59
CA ASN A 221 -4.90 5.97 18.07
C ASN A 221 -5.76 5.35 19.18
N ALA A 222 -5.19 5.17 20.38
CA ALA A 222 -5.94 4.75 21.57
C ALA A 222 -7.06 5.75 21.89
N GLN A 223 -6.73 7.04 21.96
CA GLN A 223 -7.70 8.11 22.23
C GLN A 223 -8.81 8.17 21.18
N LEU A 224 -8.46 8.03 19.89
CA LEU A 224 -9.45 7.97 18.81
C LEU A 224 -10.38 6.77 18.96
N THR A 225 -9.85 5.61 19.31
CA THR A 225 -10.63 4.37 19.48
C THR A 225 -11.53 4.45 20.72
N GLN A 226 -11.03 4.99 21.82
CA GLN A 226 -11.80 5.18 23.06
C GLN A 226 -12.88 6.25 22.94
N ALA A 227 -12.75 7.18 22.01
CA ALA A 227 -13.73 8.23 21.74
C ALA A 227 -14.91 7.78 20.87
N LEU A 228 -14.92 6.52 20.41
CA LEU A 228 -16.03 5.95 19.64
C LEU A 228 -17.33 5.97 20.46
N ASP A 229 -18.41 6.47 19.84
CA ASP A 229 -19.76 6.49 20.42
C ASP A 229 -20.77 5.91 19.42
N PRO A 230 -21.37 4.73 19.69
CA PRO A 230 -21.09 3.88 20.84
C PRO A 230 -19.66 3.28 20.78
N PRO A 231 -19.10 2.86 21.93
CA PRO A 231 -17.82 2.15 21.94
C PRO A 231 -17.86 0.91 21.04
N HIS A 232 -16.75 0.62 20.38
CA HIS A 232 -16.67 -0.56 19.51
C HIS A 232 -16.86 -1.85 20.32
N GLN A 233 -17.55 -2.82 19.73
CA GLN A 233 -17.82 -4.12 20.38
C GLN A 233 -16.95 -5.26 19.84
N TYR A 234 -16.28 -5.03 18.71
CA TYR A 234 -15.41 -5.96 18.02
C TYR A 234 -14.51 -5.18 17.05
N VAL A 235 -13.51 -5.86 16.48
CA VAL A 235 -12.75 -5.36 15.33
C VAL A 235 -12.83 -6.36 14.16
N PRO A 236 -12.80 -5.91 12.89
CA PRO A 236 -12.71 -4.52 12.45
C PRO A 236 -13.98 -3.73 12.79
N TRP A 237 -13.83 -2.49 13.23
CA TRP A 237 -14.93 -1.56 13.46
C TRP A 237 -14.94 -0.51 12.35
N ILE A 238 -16.05 -0.43 11.62
CA ILE A 238 -16.17 0.39 10.41
C ILE A 238 -17.22 1.46 10.65
N LEU A 239 -16.82 2.72 10.45
CA LEU A 239 -17.73 3.86 10.44
C LEU A 239 -17.91 4.36 9.00
N ILE A 240 -19.13 4.78 8.67
CA ILE A 240 -19.47 5.37 7.37
C ILE A 240 -20.17 6.70 7.63
N ASN A 241 -19.54 7.81 7.25
CA ASN A 241 -20.00 9.20 7.43
C ASN A 241 -20.21 9.62 8.89
N GLY A 242 -19.32 9.20 9.79
CA GLY A 242 -19.39 9.50 11.22
C GLY A 242 -19.58 8.23 12.03
#